data_AF-A0A2M7TQH5-F1
#
_entry.id   AF-A0A2M7TQH5-F1
#
_cell.length_a   1.000
_cell.length_b   1.000
_cell.length_c   1.000
_cell.angle_alpha   90.00
_cell.angle_beta   90.00
_cell.angle_gamma   90.00
#
_symmetry.space_group_name_H-M   'P 1'
#
loop_
_entity.id
_entity.type
_entity.pdbx_description
1 polymer ?
#
loop_
_entity_poly.entity_id
_entity_poly.type
_entity_poly.pdbx_seq_one_letter_code
_entity_poly.pdbx_strand_id
1 'polypeptide(L)'
;MSRGNLEQRIGVFIDIQNMYYSAKNLYNSKLDFARILKHVSGKRKLIRAIAYVVKAGETGEQGFFDALKMHGFEIKEKEIQVFYGGFKKGDWDVGITIDMIELAPKLDAEVLVSGDGDFCPLIQHLKHAMGCKVEIAAFGHSTSRKLIEEADSFVDLDQDYKRFLLKKRKKDLTGSVDK
;
A
#
# COMPACT_ATOMS: atom_id res chain seq x y z
N MET A 1 -10.18 14.07 15.88
CA MET A 1 -9.10 14.25 14.89
C MET A 1 -7.90 14.80 15.64
N SER A 2 -6.85 14.00 15.85
CA SER A 2 -5.61 14.55 16.41
C SER A 2 -5.06 15.58 15.41
N ARG A 3 -4.63 16.74 15.91
CA ARG A 3 -3.90 17.73 15.10
C ARG A 3 -2.53 17.11 14.80
N GLY A 4 -2.44 16.34 13.71
CA GLY A 4 -1.15 15.82 13.23
C GLY A 4 -0.17 16.99 13.04
N ASN A 5 1.08 16.79 13.45
CA ASN A 5 2.12 17.79 13.28
C ASN A 5 2.32 18.06 11.78
N LEU A 6 1.99 19.27 11.33
CA LEU A 6 2.05 19.67 9.92
C LEU A 6 3.48 19.61 9.37
N GLU A 7 4.48 19.75 10.25
CA GLU A 7 5.89 19.71 9.90
C GLU A 7 6.46 18.28 9.83
N GLN A 8 5.70 17.27 10.28
CA GLN A 8 6.14 15.88 10.25
C GLN A 8 6.38 15.44 8.81
N ARG A 9 7.60 15.02 8.53
CA ARG A 9 8.05 14.47 7.25
C ARG A 9 7.70 13.00 7.18
N ILE A 10 6.95 12.59 6.17
CA ILE A 10 6.50 11.21 6.03
C ILE A 10 6.90 10.57 4.71
N GLY A 11 7.17 9.28 4.75
CA GLY A 11 7.23 8.40 3.59
C GLY A 11 6.02 7.47 3.57
N VAL A 12 5.46 7.21 2.39
CA VAL A 12 4.36 6.26 2.20
C VAL A 12 4.81 5.15 1.25
N PHE A 13 4.68 3.91 1.69
CA PHE A 13 5.17 2.72 0.99
C PHE A 13 3.99 1.77 0.78
N ILE A 14 3.59 1.53 -0.47
CA ILE A 14 2.38 0.78 -0.78
C ILE A 14 2.70 -0.53 -1.49
N ASP A 15 2.40 -1.64 -0.83
CA ASP A 15 2.34 -2.95 -1.48
C ASP A 15 1.04 -3.05 -2.27
N ILE A 16 1.13 -2.78 -3.58
CA ILE A 16 -0.03 -2.78 -4.47
C ILE A 16 -0.65 -4.16 -4.56
N GLN A 17 0.15 -5.22 -4.52
CA GLN A 17 -0.33 -6.58 -4.70
C GLN A 17 -1.12 -7.03 -3.46
N ASN A 18 -0.56 -6.86 -2.26
CA ASN A 18 -1.23 -7.19 -1.01
C ASN A 18 -2.58 -6.45 -0.91
N MET A 19 -2.56 -5.13 -1.11
CA MET A 19 -3.76 -4.29 -0.99
C MET A 19 -4.81 -4.61 -2.07
N TYR A 20 -4.39 -4.85 -3.32
CA TYR A 20 -5.30 -5.22 -4.40
C TYR A 20 -6.05 -6.52 -4.09
N TYR A 21 -5.32 -7.57 -3.67
CA TYR A 21 -5.95 -8.85 -3.36
C TYR A 21 -6.85 -8.78 -2.13
N SER A 22 -6.46 -8.03 -1.10
CA SER A 22 -7.31 -7.79 0.07
C SER A 22 -8.63 -7.13 -0.33
N ALA A 23 -8.59 -6.07 -1.13
CA ALA A 23 -9.81 -5.40 -1.60
C ALA A 23 -10.68 -6.27 -2.52
N LYS A 24 -10.04 -7.05 -3.40
CA LYS A 24 -10.74 -7.97 -4.29
C LYS A 24 -11.46 -9.07 -3.50
N ASN A 25 -10.81 -9.64 -2.50
CA ASN A 25 -11.36 -10.74 -1.70
C ASN A 25 -12.44 -10.26 -0.72
N LEU A 26 -12.24 -9.12 -0.06
CA LEU A 26 -13.18 -8.58 0.92
C LEU A 26 -14.38 -7.88 0.28
N TYR A 27 -14.17 -7.16 -0.82
CA TYR A 27 -15.15 -6.22 -1.37
C TYR A 27 -15.43 -6.38 -2.87
N ASN A 28 -14.80 -7.35 -3.53
CA ASN A 28 -14.94 -7.59 -4.97
C ASN A 28 -14.79 -6.30 -5.82
N SER A 29 -13.80 -5.48 -5.45
CA SER A 29 -13.57 -4.17 -6.07
C SER A 29 -12.09 -3.81 -6.12
N LYS A 30 -11.77 -2.82 -6.96
CA LYS A 30 -10.41 -2.25 -7.12
C LYS A 30 -10.24 -1.02 -6.21
N LEU A 31 -9.01 -0.73 -5.82
CA LEU A 31 -8.68 0.39 -4.95
C LEU A 31 -8.39 1.70 -5.69
N ASP A 32 -8.75 2.79 -5.03
CA ASP A 32 -8.34 4.15 -5.33
C ASP A 32 -7.14 4.51 -4.43
N PHE A 33 -5.93 4.16 -4.90
CA PHE A 33 -4.69 4.39 -4.16
C PHE A 33 -4.39 5.88 -3.93
N ALA A 34 -4.90 6.77 -4.78
CA ALA A 34 -4.76 8.22 -4.58
C ALA A 34 -5.54 8.69 -3.34
N ARG A 35 -6.72 8.12 -3.09
CA ARG A 35 -7.48 8.39 -1.88
C ARG A 35 -6.83 7.81 -0.63
N ILE A 36 -6.24 6.61 -0.73
CA ILE A 36 -5.46 6.03 0.36
C ILE A 36 -4.29 6.95 0.68
N LEU A 37 -3.47 7.33 -0.31
CA LEU A 37 -2.33 8.25 -0.13
C LEU A 37 -2.75 9.55 0.54
N LYS A 38 -3.82 10.18 0.04
CA LYS A 38 -4.36 11.42 0.62
C LYS A 38 -4.85 11.22 2.06
N HIS A 39 -5.49 10.10 2.34
CA HIS A 39 -6.01 9.79 3.67
C HIS A 39 -4.89 9.58 4.68
N VAL A 40 -3.92 8.72 4.36
CA VAL A 40 -2.80 8.43 5.25
C VAL A 40 -1.88 9.63 5.36
N SER A 41 -1.63 10.38 4.29
CA SER A 41 -0.73 11.55 4.37
C SER A 41 -1.32 12.70 5.19
N GLY A 42 -2.64 12.86 5.16
CA GLY A 42 -3.31 13.95 5.86
C GLY A 42 -2.81 15.32 5.41
N LYS A 43 -2.34 16.13 6.37
CA LYS A 43 -1.75 17.46 6.12
C LYS A 43 -0.23 17.52 6.37
N ARG A 44 0.40 16.36 6.49
CA ARG A 44 1.84 16.22 6.80
C ARG A 44 2.68 16.49 5.56
N LYS A 45 3.99 16.69 5.75
CA LYS A 45 4.94 16.86 4.65
C LYS A 45 5.27 15.51 4.02
N LEU A 46 4.56 15.17 2.94
CA LEU A 46 4.85 13.98 2.14
C LEU A 46 6.18 14.16 1.40
N ILE A 47 7.21 13.42 1.80
CA ILE A 47 8.56 13.48 1.20
C ILE A 47 8.72 12.46 0.07
N ARG A 48 8.15 11.26 0.26
CA ARG A 48 8.16 10.16 -0.70
C ARG A 48 6.86 9.39 -0.64
N ALA A 49 6.38 8.96 -1.80
CA ALA A 49 5.29 7.99 -1.92
C ALA A 49 5.72 6.95 -2.97
N ILE A 50 5.94 5.71 -2.55
CA ILE A 50 6.43 4.64 -3.43
C ILE A 50 5.33 3.57 -3.55
N ALA A 51 4.94 3.28 -4.79
CA ALA A 51 4.04 2.19 -5.13
C ALA A 51 4.85 1.02 -5.72
N TYR A 52 4.76 -0.13 -5.06
CA TYR A 52 5.47 -1.35 -5.44
C TYR A 52 4.53 -2.26 -6.23
N VAL A 53 4.81 -2.42 -7.52
CA VAL A 53 3.94 -3.13 -8.46
C VAL A 53 4.64 -4.37 -9.00
N VAL A 54 3.91 -5.47 -9.03
CA VAL A 54 4.29 -6.68 -9.74
C VAL A 54 3.59 -6.69 -11.09
N LYS A 55 4.37 -6.70 -12.19
CA LYS A 55 3.82 -6.75 -13.55
C LYS A 55 3.32 -8.15 -13.85
N ALA A 56 2.02 -8.26 -14.16
CA ALA A 56 1.40 -9.54 -14.54
C ALA A 56 1.38 -9.76 -16.06
N GLY A 57 1.77 -8.75 -16.85
CA GLY A 57 1.84 -8.84 -18.31
C GLY A 57 0.48 -8.69 -19.00
N GLU A 58 -0.53 -8.16 -18.30
CA GLU A 58 -1.88 -7.95 -18.85
C GLU A 58 -2.00 -6.60 -19.60
N THR A 59 -2.78 -6.59 -20.67
CA THR A 59 -3.14 -5.35 -21.39
C THR A 59 -4.02 -4.46 -20.51
N GLY A 60 -3.54 -3.26 -20.16
CA GLY A 60 -4.28 -2.26 -19.39
C GLY A 60 -3.57 -1.70 -18.15
N GLU A 61 -2.38 -2.21 -17.82
CA GLU A 61 -1.56 -1.73 -16.69
C GLU A 61 -1.07 -0.28 -16.88
N GLN A 62 -0.86 0.17 -18.12
CA GLN A 62 -0.30 1.51 -18.39
C GLN A 62 -1.16 2.64 -17.80
N GLY A 63 -2.48 2.60 -17.99
CA GLY A 63 -3.37 3.63 -17.46
C GLY A 63 -3.43 3.64 -15.93
N PHE A 64 -3.18 2.49 -15.29
CA PHE A 64 -3.06 2.41 -13.84
C PHE A 64 -1.75 3.05 -13.35
N PHE A 65 -0.63 2.78 -14.02
CA PHE A 65 0.65 3.42 -13.69
C PHE A 65 0.64 4.93 -13.93
N ASP A 66 0.02 5.37 -15.02
CA ASP A 66 -0.12 6.80 -15.31
C ASP A 66 -0.95 7.48 -14.22
N ALA A 67 -2.03 6.85 -13.74
CA ALA A 67 -2.83 7.36 -12.64
C ALA A 67 -2.02 7.47 -11.33
N LEU A 68 -1.21 6.46 -10.99
CA LEU A 68 -0.33 6.51 -9.83
C LEU A 68 0.67 7.68 -9.95
N LYS A 69 1.36 7.80 -11.09
CA LYS A 69 2.33 8.90 -11.32
C LYS A 69 1.67 10.27 -11.22
N MET A 70 0.48 10.45 -11.82
CA MET A 70 -0.28 11.70 -11.72
C MET A 70 -0.64 12.09 -10.28
N HIS A 71 -0.77 11.12 -9.38
CA HIS A 71 -1.05 11.33 -7.97
C HIS A 71 0.20 11.41 -7.09
N GLY A 72 1.39 11.50 -7.69
CA GLY A 72 2.66 11.75 -7.00
C GLY A 72 3.36 10.50 -6.49
N PHE A 73 2.99 9.32 -6.98
CA PHE A 73 3.72 8.09 -6.69
C PHE A 73 4.97 7.94 -7.56
N GLU A 74 6.08 7.61 -6.91
CA GLU A 74 7.19 6.89 -7.52
C GLU A 74 6.78 5.43 -7.68
N ILE A 75 7.01 4.84 -8.85
CA ILE A 75 6.62 3.45 -9.11
C ILE A 75 7.89 2.60 -9.19
N LYS A 76 7.92 1.53 -8.39
CA LYS A 76 8.90 0.46 -8.50
C LYS A 76 8.22 -0.79 -9.03
N GLU A 77 8.67 -1.27 -10.18
CA GLU A 77 8.07 -2.38 -10.90
C GLU A 77 8.98 -3.61 -10.88
N LYS A 78 8.40 -4.79 -10.64
CA LYS A 78 9.11 -6.07 -10.65
C LYS A 78 8.37 -7.05 -11.54
N GLU A 79 9.11 -7.80 -12.34
CA GLU A 79 8.56 -8.89 -13.13
C GLU A 79 8.42 -10.14 -12.27
N ILE A 80 7.36 -10.91 -12.51
CA ILE A 80 7.18 -12.21 -11.86
C ILE A 80 8.30 -13.13 -12.31
N GLN A 81 9.09 -13.60 -11.35
CA GLN A 81 10.12 -14.60 -11.62
C GLN A 81 9.49 -16.00 -11.57
N VAL A 82 9.66 -16.75 -12.66
CA VAL A 82 9.22 -18.16 -12.75
C VAL A 82 10.43 -19.04 -12.56
N PHE A 83 10.42 -19.84 -11.48
CA PHE A 83 11.50 -20.77 -11.16
C PHE A 83 11.26 -22.13 -11.80
N TYR A 84 12.33 -22.94 -11.86
CA TYR A 84 12.25 -24.33 -12.27
C TYR A 84 11.24 -25.09 -11.40
N GLY A 85 10.25 -25.73 -12.03
CA GLY A 85 9.10 -26.34 -11.34
C GLY A 85 7.83 -25.51 -11.32
N GLY A 86 7.81 -24.32 -11.94
CA GLY A 86 6.60 -23.51 -12.13
C GLY A 86 6.23 -22.62 -10.94
N PHE A 87 7.04 -22.60 -9.89
CA PHE A 87 6.85 -21.68 -8.76
C PHE A 87 7.08 -20.24 -9.21
N LYS A 88 6.13 -19.36 -8.92
CA LYS A 88 6.18 -17.94 -9.25
C LYS A 88 6.50 -17.16 -7.99
N LYS A 89 7.61 -16.42 -7.97
CA LYS A 89 7.91 -15.45 -6.91
C LYS A 89 7.86 -14.05 -7.46
N GLY A 90 7.11 -13.18 -6.79
CA GLY A 90 6.87 -11.82 -7.25
C GLY A 90 6.69 -10.79 -6.14
N ASP A 91 6.78 -11.16 -4.86
CA ASP A 91 6.62 -10.21 -3.75
C ASP A 91 7.66 -9.08 -3.76
N TRP A 92 7.30 -7.99 -3.08
CA TRP A 92 8.13 -6.80 -2.92
C TRP A 92 8.71 -6.67 -1.51
N ASP A 93 8.49 -7.64 -0.63
CA ASP A 93 8.75 -7.54 0.81
C ASP A 93 10.18 -7.12 1.12
N VAL A 94 11.16 -7.74 0.46
CA VAL A 94 12.58 -7.39 0.61
C VAL A 94 12.86 -5.98 0.09
N GLY A 95 12.32 -5.61 -1.07
CA GLY A 95 12.54 -4.29 -1.66
C GLY A 95 11.93 -3.17 -0.81
N ILE A 96 10.70 -3.37 -0.34
CA ILE A 96 10.01 -2.47 0.60
C ILE A 96 10.84 -2.31 1.87
N THR A 97 11.31 -3.44 2.43
CA THR A 97 12.12 -3.45 3.66
C THR A 97 13.37 -2.61 3.51
N ILE A 98 14.13 -2.80 2.42
CA ILE A 98 15.36 -2.05 2.17
C ILE A 98 15.08 -0.55 1.99
N ASP A 99 14.08 -0.20 1.17
CA ASP A 99 13.76 1.21 0.91
C ASP A 99 13.29 1.95 2.16
N MET A 100 12.47 1.32 3.01
CA MET A 100 12.04 1.89 4.29
C MET A 100 13.24 2.11 5.23
N ILE A 101 14.14 1.13 5.37
CA ILE A 101 15.34 1.28 6.19
C ILE A 101 16.24 2.41 5.67
N GLU A 102 16.44 2.52 4.36
CA GLU A 102 17.28 3.56 3.76
C GLU A 102 16.70 4.97 3.89
N LEU A 103 15.37 5.10 3.91
CA LEU A 103 14.68 6.38 3.99
C LEU A 103 14.39 6.82 5.43
N ALA A 104 14.33 5.90 6.39
CA ALA A 104 14.06 6.18 7.79
C ALA A 104 14.87 7.35 8.39
N PRO A 105 16.20 7.52 8.14
CA PRO A 105 16.95 8.66 8.68
C PRO A 105 16.49 10.03 8.18
N LYS A 106 15.74 10.08 7.07
CA LYS A 106 15.27 11.31 6.41
C LYS A 106 13.81 11.61 6.74
N LEU A 107 13.13 10.74 7.48
CA LEU A 107 11.70 10.79 7.73
C LEU A 107 11.42 10.77 9.23
N ASP A 108 10.34 11.42 9.64
CA ASP A 108 9.91 11.43 11.03
C ASP A 108 8.87 10.33 11.31
N ALA A 109 8.19 9.85 10.27
CA ALA A 109 7.35 8.66 10.29
C ALA A 109 7.27 8.01 8.91
N GLU A 110 7.03 6.70 8.90
CA GLU A 110 6.78 5.93 7.70
C GLU A 110 5.41 5.26 7.77
N VAL A 111 4.67 5.31 6.67
CA VAL A 111 3.39 4.62 6.53
C VAL A 111 3.60 3.44 5.60
N LEU A 112 3.48 2.22 6.11
CA LEU A 112 3.40 1.01 5.31
C LEU A 112 1.93 0.70 5.03
N VAL A 113 1.57 0.67 3.75
CA VAL A 113 0.24 0.29 3.29
C VAL A 113 0.29 -1.17 2.83
N SER A 114 0.22 -2.07 3.81
CA SER A 114 0.16 -3.53 3.64
C SER A 114 -0.41 -4.17 4.89
N GLY A 115 -1.11 -5.30 4.74
CA GLY A 115 -1.59 -6.12 5.85
C GLY A 115 -0.66 -7.27 6.24
N ASP A 116 0.48 -7.41 5.56
CA ASP A 116 1.35 -8.59 5.66
C ASP A 116 2.15 -8.67 6.97
N GLY A 117 1.99 -9.78 7.68
CA GLY A 117 2.67 -10.04 8.94
C GLY A 117 4.19 -10.20 8.80
N ASP A 118 4.69 -10.52 7.60
CA ASP A 118 6.13 -10.71 7.36
C ASP A 118 6.93 -9.42 7.52
N PHE A 119 6.27 -8.24 7.55
CA PHE A 119 6.90 -6.97 7.87
C PHE A 119 7.11 -6.71 9.37
N CYS A 120 6.66 -7.57 10.29
CA CYS A 120 6.88 -7.35 11.73
C CYS A 120 8.36 -7.09 12.10
N PRO A 121 9.36 -7.85 11.59
CA PRO A 121 10.77 -7.58 11.89
C PRO A 121 11.24 -6.22 11.38
N LEU A 122 10.73 -5.77 10.22
CA LEU A 122 11.00 -4.43 9.69
C LEU A 122 10.47 -3.36 10.64
N ILE A 123 9.21 -3.50 11.09
CA ILE A 123 8.57 -2.53 11.99
C ILE A 123 9.37 -2.41 13.29
N GLN A 124 9.77 -3.55 13.87
CA GLN A 124 10.62 -3.57 15.07
C GLN A 124 11.96 -2.88 14.84
N HIS A 125 12.62 -3.13 13.70
CA HIS A 125 13.90 -2.52 13.37
C HIS A 125 13.81 -1.00 13.22
N LEU A 126 12.82 -0.51 12.47
CA LEU A 126 12.59 0.93 12.26
C LEU A 126 12.35 1.66 13.59
N LYS A 127 11.56 1.05 14.48
CA LYS A 127 11.27 1.63 15.79
C LYS A 127 12.49 1.61 16.72
N HIS A 128 13.12 0.44 16.87
CA HIS A 128 14.13 0.24 17.92
C HIS A 128 15.52 0.73 17.51
N ALA A 129 15.93 0.50 16.26
CA ALA A 129 17.26 0.86 15.79
C ALA A 129 17.30 2.26 15.17
N MET A 130 16.23 2.65 14.47
CA MET A 130 16.21 3.91 13.70
C MET A 130 15.44 5.03 14.41
N GLY A 131 14.66 4.72 15.45
CA GLY A 131 13.81 5.70 16.15
C GLY A 131 12.71 6.30 15.27
N CYS A 132 12.36 5.62 14.16
CA CYS A 132 11.35 6.07 13.22
C CYS A 132 9.97 5.56 13.66
N LYS A 133 8.95 6.44 13.64
CA LYS A 133 7.58 6.03 13.90
C LYS A 133 7.03 5.27 12.71
N VAL A 134 6.35 4.16 12.95
CA VAL A 134 5.76 3.33 11.90
C VAL A 134 4.25 3.27 12.06
N GLU A 135 3.56 3.65 10.99
CA GLU A 135 2.11 3.57 10.87
C GLU A 135 1.77 2.48 9.85
N ILE A 136 0.78 1.64 10.15
CA ILE A 136 0.25 0.66 9.20
C ILE A 136 -1.10 1.15 8.71
N ALA A 137 -1.36 1.05 7.41
CA ALA A 137 -2.67 1.31 6.84
C ALA A 137 -3.11 0.13 5.96
N ALA A 138 -4.16 -0.57 6.36
CA ALA A 138 -4.66 -1.73 5.62
C ALA A 138 -6.12 -2.01 6.01
N PHE A 139 -6.72 -3.03 5.38
CA PHE A 139 -8.04 -3.54 5.75
C PHE A 139 -7.88 -4.47 6.96
N GLY A 140 -8.37 -4.06 8.12
CA GLY A 140 -8.27 -4.80 9.38
C GLY A 140 -8.64 -6.28 9.29
N HIS A 141 -9.68 -6.64 8.53
CA HIS A 141 -10.12 -8.03 8.32
C HIS A 141 -9.06 -8.91 7.60
N SER A 142 -8.14 -8.30 6.85
CA SER A 142 -7.06 -8.99 6.13
C SER A 142 -5.66 -8.74 6.71
N THR A 143 -5.57 -8.02 7.82
CA THR A 143 -4.30 -7.59 8.40
C THR A 143 -3.86 -8.52 9.52
N SER A 144 -2.57 -8.85 9.55
CA SER A 144 -1.98 -9.59 10.67
C SER A 144 -2.15 -8.82 11.99
N ARG A 145 -2.74 -9.46 13.01
CA ARG A 145 -2.87 -8.87 14.35
C ARG A 145 -1.52 -8.50 14.95
N LYS A 146 -0.51 -9.36 14.74
CA LYS A 146 0.84 -9.08 15.21
C LYS A 146 1.41 -7.82 14.56
N LEU A 147 1.17 -7.62 13.26
CA LEU A 147 1.62 -6.40 12.58
C LEU A 147 0.97 -5.14 13.19
N ILE A 148 -0.32 -5.21 13.53
CA ILE A 148 -1.04 -4.12 14.20
C ILE A 148 -0.44 -3.83 15.58
N GLU A 149 -0.13 -4.88 16.34
CA GLU A 149 0.46 -4.76 17.69
C GLU A 149 1.87 -4.18 17.66
N GLU A 150 2.66 -4.48 16.63
CA GLU A 150 4.04 -3.96 16.48
C GLU A 150 4.07 -2.50 16.00
N ALA A 151 3.04 -2.02 15.30
CA ALA A 151 2.97 -0.66 14.78
C ALA A 151 2.79 0.41 15.87
N ASP A 152 3.22 1.65 15.62
CA ASP A 152 2.89 2.78 16.52
C ASP A 152 1.43 3.23 16.37
N SER A 153 0.87 3.04 15.17
CA SER A 153 -0.56 3.23 14.93
C SER A 153 -1.06 2.41 13.75
N PHE A 154 -2.36 2.13 13.76
CA PHE A 154 -3.04 1.42 12.68
C PHE A 154 -4.21 2.25 12.14
N VAL A 155 -4.18 2.51 10.83
CA VAL A 155 -5.27 3.13 10.07
C VAL A 155 -6.09 2.02 9.44
N ASP A 156 -7.18 1.67 10.09
CA ASP A 156 -8.11 0.66 9.60
C ASP A 156 -8.98 1.21 8.47
N LEU A 157 -8.66 0.79 7.24
CA LEU A 157 -9.39 1.19 6.04
C LEU A 157 -10.79 0.55 5.96
N ASP A 158 -11.08 -0.48 6.76
CA ASP A 158 -12.40 -1.14 6.77
C ASP A 158 -13.49 -0.21 7.29
N GLN A 159 -13.14 0.72 8.19
CA GLN A 159 -14.10 1.63 8.82
C GLN A 159 -14.83 2.51 7.80
N ASP A 160 -14.21 2.79 6.65
CA ASP A 160 -14.80 3.53 5.54
C ASP A 160 -14.34 2.96 4.19
N TYR A 161 -14.36 1.62 4.05
CA TYR A 161 -13.77 0.95 2.88
C TYR A 161 -14.29 1.50 1.55
N LYS A 162 -15.58 1.85 1.47
CA LYS A 162 -16.24 2.40 0.26
C LYS A 162 -15.55 3.66 -0.25
N ARG A 163 -14.96 4.46 0.64
CA ARG A 163 -14.21 5.67 0.26
C ARG A 163 -12.97 5.33 -0.54
N PHE A 164 -12.34 4.19 -0.28
CA PHE A 164 -11.07 3.76 -0.88
C PHE A 164 -11.24 2.86 -2.10
N LEU A 165 -12.48 2.54 -2.50
CA LEU A 165 -12.75 1.76 -3.71
C LEU A 165 -12.96 2.67 -4.93
N LEU A 166 -12.54 2.20 -6.10
CA LEU A 166 -12.91 2.81 -7.37
C LEU A 166 -14.41 2.65 -7.61
N LYS A 167 -15.07 3.72 -8.03
CA LYS A 167 -16.48 3.63 -8.46
C LYS A 167 -16.55 2.85 -9.77
N LYS A 168 -17.41 1.82 -9.84
CA LYS A 168 -17.74 1.16 -11.11
C LYS A 168 -18.28 2.21 -12.08
N ARG A 169 -17.75 2.26 -13.30
CA ARG A 169 -18.27 3.17 -14.33
C ARG A 169 -19.62 2.60 -14.82
N LYS A 170 -20.59 3.48 -15.13
CA LYS A 170 -21.94 3.06 -15.60
C LYS A 170 -21.93 2.08 -16.78
N LYS A 171 -20.84 2.04 -17.57
CA LYS A 171 -20.67 1.16 -18.73
C LYS A 171 -20.46 -0.32 -18.36
N ASP A 172 -20.05 -0.62 -17.13
CA ASP A 172 -19.82 -1.99 -16.66
C ASP A 172 -21.11 -2.66 -16.14
N LEU A 173 -22.20 -1.89 -15.98
CA LEU A 173 -23.51 -2.36 -15.49
C LEU A 173 -24.45 -2.83 -16.62
N THR A 174 -24.10 -2.57 -17.88
CA THR A 174 -24.93 -2.91 -19.06
C THR A 174 -24.44 -4.17 -19.80
N GLY A 175 -23.44 -4.89 -19.27
CA GLY A 175 -22.83 -6.04 -19.93
C GLY A 175 -23.27 -7.42 -19.41
N SER A 176 -24.38 -7.52 -18.67
CA SER A 176 -24.87 -8.81 -18.14
C SER A 176 -26.37 -8.98 -18.29
N VAL A 177 -26.89 -8.64 -19.47
CA VAL A 177 -28.13 -9.21 -19.99
C VAL A 177 -27.76 -9.73 -21.38
N ASP A 178 -28.20 -10.95 -21.69
CA ASP A 178 -27.96 -11.75 -22.90
C ASP A 178 -26.75 -12.71 -22.85
N LYS A 179 -26.96 -13.86 -22.18
CA LYS A 179 -26.90 -15.19 -22.81
C LYS A 179 -27.68 -16.21 -21.99
#